data_AF-A0A7C3HWZ9-F1
#
_entry.id   AF-A0A7C3HWZ9-F1
#
_cell.length_a   1.000
_cell.length_b   1.000
_cell.length_c   1.000
_cell.angle_alpha   90.00
_cell.angle_beta   90.00
_cell.angle_gamma   90.00
#
_symmetry.space_group_name_H-M   'P 1'
#
loop_
_entity.id
_entity.type
_entity.pdbx_description
1 polymer ?
#
loop_
_entity_poly.entity_id
_entity_poly.type
_entity_poly.pdbx_seq_one_letter_code
_entity_poly.pdbx_strand_id
1 'polypeptide(L)'
;MPMEVEDANGKRVAMIKKAIITPLRNRFTVKIKDGPDLEVKGNILDHQYTIGEGRHKVAEVSKKWFRVRDTYGVEVEPGQDDLLILAITVGIDQMAR
;
A
#
# COMPACT_ATOMS: atom_id res chain seq x y z
N MET A 1 -3.48 -1.58 -15.31
CA MET A 1 -3.26 -3.04 -15.21
C MET A 1 -2.91 -3.37 -13.76
N PRO A 2 -3.23 -4.57 -13.24
CA PRO A 2 -2.77 -4.97 -11.90
C PRO A 2 -1.24 -5.09 -11.87
N MET A 3 -0.65 -4.90 -10.69
CA MET A 3 0.78 -5.14 -10.45
C MET A 3 0.93 -6.32 -9.50
N GLU A 4 1.86 -7.22 -9.79
CA GLU A 4 2.15 -8.37 -8.94
C GLU A 4 3.33 -8.05 -8.02
N VAL A 5 3.28 -8.58 -6.79
CA VAL A 5 4.38 -8.58 -5.84
C VAL A 5 4.80 -10.04 -5.66
N GLU A 6 6.07 -10.32 -5.88
CA GLU A 6 6.67 -11.66 -5.78
C GLU A 6 7.67 -11.72 -4.63
N ASP A 7 7.81 -12.90 -4.04
CA ASP A 7 8.90 -13.18 -3.10
C ASP A 7 10.24 -13.41 -3.83
N ALA A 8 11.31 -13.65 -3.07
CA ALA A 8 12.64 -13.88 -3.62
C ALA A 8 12.75 -15.12 -4.53
N ASN A 9 11.76 -16.02 -4.52
CA ASN A 9 11.70 -17.22 -5.36
C ASN A 9 10.81 -17.01 -6.61
N GLY A 10 10.33 -15.79 -6.85
CA GLY A 10 9.41 -15.47 -7.96
C GLY A 10 7.98 -15.97 -7.72
N LYS A 11 7.62 -16.36 -6.49
CA LYS A 11 6.24 -16.74 -6.17
C LYS A 11 5.46 -15.47 -5.86
N ARG A 12 4.38 -15.22 -6.62
CA ARG A 12 3.44 -14.13 -6.31
C ARG A 12 2.88 -14.27 -4.89
N VAL A 13 3.05 -13.23 -4.08
CA VAL A 13 2.57 -13.11 -2.70
C VAL A 13 1.44 -12.08 -2.55
N ALA A 14 1.41 -11.07 -3.44
CA ALA A 14 0.31 -10.11 -3.49
C ALA A 14 0.03 -9.61 -4.91
N MET A 15 -1.14 -8.98 -5.10
CA MET A 15 -1.52 -8.32 -6.34
C MET A 15 -2.22 -6.99 -6.04
N ILE A 16 -1.66 -5.90 -6.53
CA ILE A 16 -2.14 -4.53 -6.36
C ILE A 16 -3.08 -4.19 -7.52
N LYS A 17 -4.28 -3.71 -7.19
CA LYS A 17 -5.32 -3.31 -8.15
C LYS A 17 -5.75 -1.88 -7.91
N LYS A 18 -5.64 -1.03 -8.93
CA LYS A 18 -6.21 0.32 -8.91
C LYS A 18 -7.74 0.20 -9.04
N ALA A 19 -8.47 0.77 -8.10
CA ALA A 19 -9.93 0.79 -8.18
C ALA A 19 -10.37 1.82 -9.23
N ILE A 20 -11.24 1.39 -10.14
CA ILE A 20 -11.82 2.25 -11.18
C ILE A 20 -13.17 2.75 -10.64
N ILE A 21 -13.15 3.71 -9.73
CA ILE A 21 -14.37 4.30 -9.16
C ILE A 21 -14.32 5.82 -9.33
N THR A 22 -15.17 6.35 -10.20
CA THR A 22 -15.38 7.79 -10.39
C THR A 22 -16.33 8.32 -9.30
N PRO A 23 -16.08 9.48 -8.65
CA PRO A 23 -15.03 10.48 -8.94
C PRO A 23 -13.81 10.41 -8.00
N LEU A 24 -13.73 9.45 -7.07
CA LEU A 24 -12.62 9.37 -6.13
C LEU A 24 -11.41 8.63 -6.74
N ARG A 25 -10.57 9.37 -7.47
CA ARG A 25 -9.30 8.86 -8.00
C ARG A 25 -8.38 8.42 -6.85
N ASN A 26 -7.64 7.32 -7.07
CA ASN A 26 -6.58 6.78 -6.21
C ASN A 26 -7.00 5.92 -5.01
N ARG A 27 -7.99 5.04 -5.17
CA ARG A 27 -8.13 3.88 -4.26
C ARG A 27 -7.42 2.67 -4.86
N PHE A 28 -6.82 1.86 -3.99
CA PHE A 28 -6.24 0.57 -4.38
C PHE A 28 -6.77 -0.53 -3.48
N THR A 29 -6.85 -1.74 -4.03
CA THR A 29 -7.07 -2.98 -3.28
C THR A 29 -5.88 -3.89 -3.52
N VAL A 30 -5.38 -4.52 -2.48
CA VAL A 30 -4.29 -5.48 -2.55
C VAL A 30 -4.83 -6.84 -2.17
N LYS A 31 -4.74 -7.79 -3.10
CA LYS A 31 -5.07 -9.20 -2.87
C LYS A 31 -3.85 -9.90 -2.29
N ILE A 32 -3.94 -10.39 -1.06
CA ILE A 32 -2.87 -11.18 -0.43
C ILE A 32 -3.14 -12.66 -0.72
N LYS A 33 -2.12 -13.42 -1.10
CA LYS A 33 -2.29 -14.81 -1.57
C LYS A 33 -2.94 -15.73 -0.52
N ASP A 34 -2.56 -15.56 0.74
CA ASP A 34 -2.98 -16.40 1.86
C ASP A 34 -3.47 -15.56 3.05
N GLY A 35 -4.09 -14.40 2.76
CA GLY A 35 -4.50 -13.44 3.78
C GLY A 35 -5.70 -12.60 3.33
N PRO A 36 -6.20 -11.73 4.22
CA PRO A 36 -7.29 -10.84 3.88
C PRO A 36 -6.86 -9.83 2.82
N ASP A 37 -7.85 -9.33 2.08
CA ASP A 37 -7.62 -8.22 1.17
C ASP A 37 -7.36 -6.94 1.95
N LEU A 38 -6.37 -6.17 1.50
CA LEU A 38 -6.08 -4.87 2.08
C LEU A 38 -6.66 -3.76 1.19
N GLU A 39 -7.24 -2.77 1.84
CA GLU A 39 -7.71 -1.55 1.21
C GLU A 39 -6.73 -0.43 1.46
N VAL A 40 -6.43 0.34 0.40
CA VAL A 40 -5.60 1.53 0.50
C VAL A 40 -6.47 2.77 0.34
N LYS A 41 -6.46 3.62 1.36
CA LYS A 41 -7.36 4.77 1.49
C LYS A 41 -6.62 6.01 1.97
N GLY A 42 -6.94 7.16 1.39
CA GLY A 42 -6.36 8.45 1.75
C GLY A 42 -5.92 9.21 0.51
N ASN A 43 -5.01 10.15 0.69
CA ASN A 43 -4.40 10.91 -0.39
C ASN A 43 -3.09 10.24 -0.81
N ILE A 44 -3.19 9.39 -1.85
CA ILE A 44 -2.04 8.64 -2.37
C ILE A 44 -0.97 9.57 -2.95
N LEU A 45 -1.38 10.62 -3.68
CA LEU A 45 -0.44 11.52 -4.36
C LEU A 45 0.43 12.31 -3.38
N ASP A 46 -0.10 12.63 -2.20
CA ASP A 46 0.63 13.34 -1.16
C ASP A 46 1.36 12.41 -0.17
N HIS A 47 1.35 11.09 -0.41
CA HIS A 47 1.85 10.07 0.54
C HIS A 47 1.24 10.25 1.94
N GLN A 48 -0.10 10.37 1.98
CA GLN A 48 -0.90 10.50 3.20
C GLN A 48 -2.05 9.50 3.13
N TYR A 49 -1.78 8.23 3.39
CA TYR A 49 -2.76 7.16 3.27
C TYR A 49 -2.50 6.01 4.22
N THR A 50 -3.53 5.19 4.43
CA THR A 50 -3.46 3.98 5.23
C THR A 50 -3.68 2.74 4.37
N ILE A 51 -3.11 1.64 4.84
CA ILE A 51 -3.33 0.28 4.32
C ILE A 51 -3.98 -0.50 5.46
N GLY A 52 -5.08 -1.21 5.18
CA GLY A 52 -5.76 -1.96 6.23
C GLY A 52 -6.88 -2.86 5.76
N GLU A 53 -7.33 -3.72 6.64
CA GLU A 53 -8.48 -4.62 6.46
C GLU A 53 -9.70 -4.02 7.17
N GLY A 54 -10.58 -3.36 6.41
CA GLY A 54 -11.79 -2.74 6.96
C GLY A 54 -11.48 -1.64 7.98
N ARG A 55 -11.64 -1.95 9.28
CA ARG A 55 -11.32 -1.03 10.39
C ARG A 55 -9.95 -1.28 11.01
N HIS A 56 -9.30 -2.38 10.66
CA HIS A 56 -7.99 -2.74 11.19
C HIS A 56 -6.90 -2.06 10.34
N LYS A 57 -6.14 -1.16 10.96
CA LYS A 57 -4.98 -0.54 10.31
C LYS A 57 -3.85 -1.57 10.29
N VAL A 58 -3.17 -1.69 9.15
CA VAL A 58 -1.99 -2.54 8.95
C VAL A 58 -0.75 -1.68 8.80
N ALA A 59 -0.89 -0.55 8.09
CA ALA A 59 0.17 0.44 7.99
C ALA A 59 -0.37 1.84 7.67
N GLU A 60 0.47 2.84 7.93
CA GLU A 60 0.25 4.23 7.59
C GLU A 60 1.45 4.80 6.85
N VAL A 61 1.18 5.53 5.78
CA VAL A 61 2.19 6.23 4.98
C VAL A 61 2.01 7.72 5.19
N SER A 62 3.05 8.39 5.70
CA SER A 62 2.99 9.80 6.01
C SER A 62 4.34 10.52 5.87
N LYS A 63 4.28 11.72 5.27
CA LYS A 63 5.36 12.74 5.31
C LYS A 63 5.50 13.42 6.67
N LYS A 64 4.49 13.36 7.55
CA LYS A 64 4.46 14.17 8.78
C LYS A 64 5.51 13.76 9.82
N TRP A 65 5.98 12.51 9.76
CA TRP A 65 6.99 12.00 10.69
C TRP A 65 8.40 12.52 10.41
N PHE A 66 8.63 13.15 9.25
CA PHE A 66 9.97 13.56 8.83
C PHE A 66 10.03 15.06 8.58
N ARG A 67 11.09 15.69 9.08
CA ARG A 67 11.41 17.10 8.76
C ARG A 67 12.19 17.24 7.44
N VAL A 68 12.61 16.13 6.85
CA VAL A 68 13.39 16.10 5.60
C VAL A 68 12.45 16.20 4.42
N ARG A 69 12.72 17.16 3.52
CA ARG A 69 11.94 17.35 2.30
C ARG A 69 12.05 16.10 1.41
N ASP A 70 11.01 15.83 0.63
CA ASP A 70 10.99 14.74 -0.36
C ASP A 70 11.09 13.31 0.26
N THR A 71 10.77 13.18 1.55
CA THR A 71 10.69 11.87 2.24
C THR A 71 9.29 11.63 2.82
N TYR A 72 8.92 10.37 2.91
CA TYR A 72 7.77 9.88 3.67
C TYR A 72 8.22 8.65 4.46
N GLY A 73 7.51 8.32 5.55
CA GLY A 73 7.69 7.04 6.22
C GLY A 73 6.50 6.13 6.02
N VAL A 74 6.75 4.88 6.37
CA VAL A 74 5.77 3.81 6.44
C VAL A 74 5.85 3.25 7.86
N GLU A 75 4.82 3.48 8.65
CA GLU A 75 4.67 2.87 9.98
C GLU A 75 3.83 1.62 9.79
N VAL A 76 4.41 0.47 10.13
CA VAL A 76 3.77 -0.84 10.03
C VAL A 76 3.34 -1.26 11.43
N GLU A 77 2.10 -1.72 11.57
CA GLU A 77 1.58 -2.16 12.86
C GLU A 77 2.31 -3.44 13.33
N PRO A 78 2.47 -3.65 14.65
CA PRO A 78 3.15 -4.82 15.18
C PRO A 78 2.54 -6.14 14.68
N GLY A 79 3.40 -7.08 14.28
CA GLY A 79 3.00 -8.42 13.85
C GLY A 79 2.58 -8.52 12.38
N GLN A 80 2.71 -7.44 11.60
CA GLN A 80 2.53 -7.46 10.15
C GLN A 80 3.85 -7.77 9.44
N ASP A 81 3.78 -8.08 8.14
CA ASP A 81 4.95 -8.32 7.29
C ASP A 81 5.47 -7.00 6.72
N ASP A 82 6.47 -6.42 7.37
CA ASP A 82 7.08 -5.14 7.00
C ASP A 82 7.55 -5.11 5.53
N LEU A 83 8.17 -6.19 5.06
CA LEU A 83 8.74 -6.26 3.72
C LEU A 83 7.63 -6.27 2.66
N LEU A 84 6.59 -7.06 2.88
CA LEU A 84 5.43 -7.10 1.99
C LEU A 84 4.75 -5.74 1.91
N ILE A 85 4.55 -5.07 3.05
CA ILE A 85 3.91 -3.76 3.11
C ILE A 85 4.75 -2.67 2.42
N LEU A 86 6.08 -2.70 2.59
CA LEU A 86 6.98 -1.81 1.87
C LEU A 86 6.93 -2.05 0.35
N ALA A 87 6.95 -3.32 -0.09
CA ALA A 87 6.84 -3.66 -1.51
C ALA A 87 5.50 -3.19 -2.11
N ILE A 88 4.41 -3.37 -1.38
CA ILE A 88 3.08 -2.85 -1.75
C ILE A 88 3.12 -1.32 -1.88
N THR A 89 3.72 -0.63 -0.92
CA THR A 89 3.85 0.84 -0.93
C THR A 89 4.60 1.34 -2.17
N VAL A 90 5.72 0.70 -2.51
CA VAL A 90 6.49 1.02 -3.74
C VAL A 90 5.66 0.77 -5.00
N GLY A 91 4.94 -0.36 -5.06
CA GLY A 91 4.09 -0.66 -6.21
C GLY A 91 2.96 0.35 -6.39
N ILE A 92 2.37 0.83 -5.29
CA ILE A 92 1.36 1.90 -5.32
C ILE A 92 1.97 3.21 -5.83
N ASP A 93 3.15 3.62 -5.35
CA ASP A 93 3.83 4.82 -5.83
C ASP A 93 4.06 4.76 -7.34
N GLN A 94 4.53 3.62 -7.86
CA GLN A 94 4.75 3.41 -9.29
C GLN A 94 3.45 3.46 -10.11
N MET A 95 2.33 2.96 -9.57
CA MET A 95 1.02 2.95 -10.26
C MET A 95 0.23 4.25 -10.11
N ALA A 96 0.60 5.10 -9.16
CA ALA A 96 -0.06 6.37 -8.86
C ALA A 96 0.61 7.57 -9.55
N ARG A 97 1.87 7.43 -9.95
CA ARG A 97 2.59 8.39 -10.81
C ARG A 97 1.95 8.53 -12.20
#